data_AF-A0A3A8Z7C1-F1
#
_entry.id   AF-A0A3A8Z7C1-F1
#
_cell.length_a   1.000
_cell.length_b   1.000
_cell.length_c   1.000
_cell.angle_alpha   90.00
_cell.angle_beta   90.00
_cell.angle_gamma   90.00
#
_symmetry.space_group_name_H-M   'P 1'
#
loop_
_entity.id
_entity.type
_entity.pdbx_description
1 polymer ?
#
loop_
_entity_poly.entity_id
_entity_poly.type
_entity_poly.pdbx_seq_one_letter_code
_entity_poly.pdbx_strand_id
1 'polypeptide(L)'
;MNKSEWVADAVKKLEHIYCAKCGRCGKRLVYTVTTADTDMVPIYCGSAYDPKNKVLAVAELTSDEYDHGCEGRLPERMAQIFGGHFVYLNYRSKCPFCGGDLKERNTVSWDAYLGGKGKAFIVFYDEHDQQNVKEIL
;
A
#
# COMPACT_ATOMS: atom_id res chain seq x y z
N MET A 1 -21.93 6.55 -7.71
CA MET A 1 -20.60 6.24 -7.14
C MET A 1 -19.59 6.41 -8.25
N ASN A 2 -18.62 7.32 -8.09
CA ASN A 2 -17.55 7.49 -9.09
C ASN A 2 -16.53 6.34 -8.97
N LYS A 3 -15.73 6.08 -10.02
CA LYS A 3 -14.73 4.99 -10.05
C LYS A 3 -13.91 4.94 -8.76
N SER A 4 -13.40 6.10 -8.34
CA SER A 4 -12.55 6.22 -7.16
C SER A 4 -13.21 5.86 -5.83
N GLU A 5 -14.49 6.16 -5.64
CA GLU A 5 -15.25 5.74 -4.45
C GLU A 5 -15.44 4.23 -4.43
N TRP A 6 -15.77 3.65 -5.59
CA TRP A 6 -15.97 2.22 -5.72
C TRP A 6 -14.67 1.44 -5.48
N VAL A 7 -13.55 1.88 -6.07
CA VAL A 7 -12.26 1.23 -5.83
C VAL A 7 -11.82 1.40 -4.37
N ALA A 8 -12.02 2.57 -3.76
CA ALA A 8 -11.71 2.76 -2.34
C ALA A 8 -12.54 1.81 -1.45
N ASP A 9 -13.82 1.64 -1.75
CA ASP A 9 -14.69 0.67 -1.07
C ASP A 9 -14.22 -0.78 -1.31
N ALA A 10 -13.82 -1.12 -2.53
CA ALA A 10 -13.29 -2.43 -2.88
C ALA A 10 -11.99 -2.73 -2.13
N VAL A 11 -11.02 -1.81 -2.10
CA VAL A 11 -9.76 -1.94 -1.34
C VAL A 11 -10.06 -2.17 0.14
N LYS A 12 -11.00 -1.43 0.73
CA LYS A 12 -11.37 -1.62 2.13
C LYS A 12 -11.97 -2.99 2.43
N LYS A 13 -12.79 -3.51 1.51
CA LYS A 13 -13.49 -4.78 1.66
C LYS A 13 -12.59 -5.99 1.38
N LEU A 14 -11.67 -5.85 0.43
CA LEU A 14 -10.92 -6.96 -0.16
C LEU A 14 -9.44 -6.99 0.24
N GLU A 15 -8.93 -5.93 0.86
CA GLU A 15 -7.56 -5.90 1.39
C GLU A 15 -7.51 -5.80 2.91
N HIS A 16 -6.53 -6.48 3.47
CA HIS A 16 -6.16 -6.38 4.87
C HIS A 16 -4.92 -5.53 5.04
N ILE A 17 -4.89 -4.72 6.10
CA ILE A 17 -3.69 -3.98 6.48
C ILE A 17 -2.83 -4.87 7.36
N TYR A 18 -1.61 -5.13 6.90
CA TYR A 18 -0.58 -5.82 7.65
C TYR A 18 0.33 -4.81 8.32
N CYS A 19 0.32 -4.80 9.65
CA CYS A 19 1.30 -4.08 10.46
C CYS A 19 2.45 -5.03 10.79
N ALA A 20 3.59 -4.82 10.14
CA ALA A 20 4.81 -5.57 10.37
C ALA A 20 5.80 -4.81 11.29
N LYS A 21 6.52 -5.54 12.14
CA LYS A 21 7.65 -5.00 12.90
C LYS A 21 8.90 -5.82 12.65
N CYS A 22 9.99 -5.13 12.32
CA CYS A 22 11.28 -5.78 12.18
C CYS A 22 11.80 -6.23 13.55
N GLY A 23 12.16 -7.51 13.66
CA GLY A 23 12.72 -8.07 14.89
C GLY A 23 14.13 -7.55 15.23
N ARG A 24 14.85 -6.98 14.25
CA ARG A 24 16.23 -6.51 14.43
C ARG A 24 16.30 -5.02 14.74
N CYS A 25 15.69 -4.15 13.92
CA CYS A 25 15.76 -2.69 14.10
C CYS A 25 14.49 -2.08 14.71
N GLY A 26 13.45 -2.88 14.98
CA GLY A 26 12.21 -2.43 15.60
C GLY A 26 11.33 -1.54 14.71
N LYS A 27 11.73 -1.26 13.47
CA LYS A 27 10.93 -0.45 12.53
C LYS A 27 9.57 -1.08 12.29
N ARG A 28 8.53 -0.25 12.44
CA ARG A 28 7.16 -0.58 12.06
C ARG A 28 6.94 -0.23 10.60
N LEU A 29 6.32 -1.15 9.89
CA LEU A 29 6.08 -1.13 8.47
C LEU A 29 4.64 -1.54 8.23
N VAL A 30 3.99 -0.94 7.25
CA VAL A 30 2.59 -1.19 6.93
C VAL A 30 2.50 -1.51 5.45
N TYR A 31 1.67 -2.47 5.08
CA TYR A 31 1.37 -2.79 3.69
C TYR A 31 0.01 -3.46 3.64
N THR A 32 -0.58 -3.54 2.45
CA THR A 32 -1.84 -4.24 2.23
C THR A 32 -1.60 -5.61 1.64
N VAL A 33 -2.50 -6.54 1.93
CA VAL A 33 -2.52 -7.88 1.36
C VAL A 33 -3.96 -8.20 0.97
N THR A 34 -4.17 -8.65 -0.26
CA THR A 34 -5.49 -9.08 -0.74
C THR A 34 -5.96 -10.35 -0.03
N THR A 35 -7.23 -10.38 0.36
CA THR A 35 -7.91 -11.63 0.74
C THR A 35 -8.28 -12.38 -0.53
N ALA A 36 -7.53 -13.42 -0.86
CA ALA A 36 -7.72 -14.20 -2.08
C ALA A 36 -9.14 -14.84 -2.12
N ASP A 37 -9.92 -14.46 -3.15
CA ASP A 37 -10.97 -15.21 -3.87
C ASP A 37 -11.94 -14.28 -4.65
N THR A 38 -11.61 -12.99 -4.83
CA THR A 38 -12.46 -12.08 -5.61
C THR A 38 -11.77 -11.55 -6.86
N ASP A 39 -12.39 -11.83 -7.99
CA ASP A 39 -11.89 -11.51 -9.31
C ASP A 39 -12.00 -10.00 -9.60
N MET A 40 -10.85 -9.44 -10.02
CA MET A 40 -10.67 -8.29 -10.92
C MET A 40 -10.26 -6.92 -10.39
N VAL A 41 -10.45 -6.51 -9.13
CA VAL A 41 -10.12 -5.12 -8.69
C VAL A 41 -8.86 -5.02 -7.82
N PRO A 42 -8.72 -5.81 -6.73
CA PRO A 42 -7.54 -5.72 -5.87
C PRO A 42 -6.28 -6.27 -6.54
N ILE A 43 -6.44 -7.14 -7.56
CA ILE A 43 -5.33 -7.79 -8.27
C ILE A 43 -4.45 -6.75 -8.98
N TYR A 44 -5.03 -5.60 -9.35
CA TYR A 44 -4.30 -4.51 -10.00
C TYR A 44 -3.91 -3.39 -9.05
N CYS A 45 -3.99 -3.59 -7.72
CA CYS A 45 -3.50 -2.61 -6.75
C CYS A 45 -2.24 -3.11 -6.05
N GLY A 46 -1.33 -2.18 -5.74
CA GLY A 46 -0.18 -2.40 -4.87
C GLY A 46 -0.10 -1.35 -3.78
N SER A 47 0.65 -1.62 -2.72
CA SER A 47 0.84 -0.67 -1.63
C SER A 47 2.30 -0.34 -1.37
N ALA A 48 2.55 0.94 -1.05
CA ALA A 48 3.83 1.42 -0.58
C ALA A 48 3.64 2.29 0.66
N TYR A 49 4.59 2.24 1.58
CA TYR A 49 4.46 2.89 2.87
C TYR A 49 5.64 3.81 3.16
N ASP A 50 5.35 5.03 3.60
CA ASP A 50 6.34 5.94 4.17
C ASP A 50 6.38 5.77 5.70
N PRO A 51 7.43 5.15 6.27
CA PRO A 51 7.49 4.92 7.71
C PRO A 51 7.77 6.18 8.53
N LYS A 52 8.30 7.24 7.91
CA LYS A 52 8.60 8.51 8.57
C LYS A 52 7.32 9.31 8.72
N ASN A 53 6.57 9.47 7.63
CA ASN A 53 5.34 10.26 7.59
C ASN A 53 4.08 9.44 7.96
N LYS A 54 4.23 8.11 8.07
CA LYS A 54 3.15 7.15 8.39
C LYS A 54 2.02 7.19 7.36
N VAL A 55 2.40 7.29 6.09
CA VAL A 55 1.47 7.34 4.95
C VAL A 55 1.50 5.99 4.24
N LEU A 56 0.34 5.33 4.15
CA LEU A 56 0.12 4.15 3.33
C LEU A 56 -0.52 4.57 2.01
N ALA A 57 0.21 4.46 0.91
CA ALA A 57 -0.35 4.68 -0.43
C ALA A 57 -0.73 3.32 -1.03
N VAL A 58 -1.99 3.16 -1.40
CA VAL A 58 -2.48 2.08 -2.26
C VAL A 58 -2.63 2.67 -3.66
N ALA A 59 -2.16 1.99 -4.69
CA ALA A 59 -2.20 2.52 -6.04
C ALA A 59 -2.66 1.47 -7.03
N GLU A 60 -3.50 1.88 -7.99
CA GLU A 60 -3.65 1.14 -9.24
C GLU A 60 -2.27 1.00 -9.89
N LEU A 61 -1.91 -0.23 -10.22
CA LEU A 61 -0.65 -0.58 -10.86
C LEU A 61 -0.66 -0.12 -12.30
N THR A 62 0.45 0.45 -12.75
CA THR A 62 0.70 0.64 -14.17
C THR A 62 0.97 -0.72 -14.84
N SER A 63 0.86 -0.80 -16.17
CA SER A 63 1.26 -2.01 -16.91
C SER A 63 2.69 -2.42 -16.60
N ASP A 64 3.62 -1.46 -16.49
CA ASP A 64 5.03 -1.74 -16.16
C ASP A 64 5.20 -2.35 -14.75
N GLU A 65 4.48 -1.81 -13.76
CA GLU A 65 4.51 -2.35 -12.39
C GLU A 65 3.86 -3.74 -12.29
N TYR A 66 2.85 -3.99 -13.11
CA TYR A 66 2.20 -5.29 -13.21
C TYR A 66 3.12 -6.33 -13.88
N ASP A 67 3.69 -5.99 -15.03
CA ASP A 67 4.50 -6.89 -15.86
C ASP A 67 5.90 -7.14 -15.27
N HIS A 68 6.48 -6.15 -14.59
CA HIS A 68 7.86 -6.21 -14.09
C HIS A 68 7.99 -6.14 -12.57
N GLY A 69 6.87 -6.01 -11.85
CA GLY A 69 6.80 -6.00 -10.40
C GLY A 69 6.97 -4.61 -9.77
N CYS A 70 6.45 -4.48 -8.56
CA CYS A 70 6.37 -3.20 -7.86
C CYS A 70 7.65 -2.78 -7.10
N GLU A 71 8.59 -3.70 -6.86
CA GLU A 71 9.81 -3.39 -6.10
C GLU A 71 10.67 -2.36 -6.84
N GLY A 72 11.08 -1.31 -6.13
CA GLY A 72 11.72 -0.12 -6.73
C GLY A 72 10.73 0.82 -7.42
N ARG A 73 9.89 0.30 -8.32
CA ARG A 73 8.99 1.12 -9.17
C ARG A 73 7.89 1.83 -8.40
N LEU A 74 7.05 1.07 -7.69
CA LEU A 74 5.91 1.65 -6.99
C LEU A 74 6.34 2.63 -5.88
N PRO A 75 7.35 2.31 -5.03
CA PRO A 75 7.87 3.25 -4.06
C PRO A 75 8.39 4.56 -4.67
N GLU A 76 9.13 4.49 -5.77
CA GLU A 76 9.65 5.67 -6.47
C GLU A 76 8.50 6.54 -6.99
N ARG A 77 7.47 5.92 -7.59
CA ARG A 77 6.27 6.61 -8.04
C ARG A 77 5.54 7.30 -6.89
N MET A 78 5.34 6.61 -5.77
CA MET A 78 4.68 7.21 -4.59
C MET A 78 5.53 8.34 -3.98
N ALA A 79 6.86 8.22 -4.01
CA ALA A 79 7.75 9.28 -3.58
C ALA A 79 7.68 10.53 -4.47
N GLN A 80 7.45 10.37 -5.78
CA GLN A 80 7.24 11.50 -6.69
C GLN A 80 5.91 12.24 -6.41
N ILE A 81 4.85 11.52 -6.06
CA ILE A 81 3.53 12.09 -5.79
C ILE A 81 3.47 12.80 -4.43
N PHE A 82 3.90 12.10 -3.38
CA PHE A 82 3.70 12.55 -2.00
C PHE A 82 4.94 13.20 -1.38
N GLY A 83 6.11 13.05 -2.01
CA GLY A 83 7.40 13.32 -1.39
C GLY A 83 7.74 12.29 -0.30
N GLY A 84 9.00 12.24 0.11
CA GLY A 84 9.45 11.35 1.20
C GLY A 84 10.08 10.05 0.71
N HIS A 85 10.04 9.03 1.56
CA HIS A 85 10.72 7.76 1.31
C HIS A 85 9.77 6.59 1.56
N PHE A 86 9.19 6.09 0.47
CA PHE A 86 8.29 4.95 0.48
C PHE A 86 9.07 3.63 0.38
N VAL A 87 8.49 2.57 0.91
CA VAL A 87 8.98 1.20 0.76
C VAL A 87 7.84 0.29 0.31
N TYR A 88 8.15 -0.63 -0.59
CA TYR A 88 7.23 -1.69 -1.01
C TYR A 88 7.50 -2.95 -0.18
N LEU A 89 6.43 -3.62 0.23
CA LEU A 89 6.51 -4.86 0.99
C LEU A 89 5.47 -5.85 0.48
N ASN A 90 5.83 -7.13 0.51
CA ASN A 90 4.95 -8.26 0.32
C ASN A 90 5.22 -9.32 1.40
N TYR A 91 4.52 -10.45 1.31
CA TYR A 91 4.64 -11.52 2.31
C TYR A 91 6.04 -12.14 2.42
N ARG A 92 6.90 -12.02 1.39
CA ARG A 92 8.29 -12.52 1.41
C ARG A 92 9.32 -11.46 1.80
N SER A 93 8.91 -10.19 1.91
CA SER A 93 9.84 -9.09 2.15
C SER A 93 10.54 -9.17 3.50
N LYS A 94 11.83 -8.84 3.48
CA LYS A 94 12.64 -8.56 4.66
C LYS A 94 12.54 -7.07 5.00
N CYS A 95 13.06 -6.68 6.16
CA CYS A 95 13.13 -5.27 6.53
C CYS A 95 14.03 -4.49 5.55
N PRO A 96 13.52 -3.48 4.83
CA PRO A 96 14.28 -2.73 3.83
C PRO A 96 15.41 -1.89 4.44
N PHE A 97 15.41 -1.69 5.77
CA PHE A 97 16.43 -0.89 6.46
C PHE A 97 17.60 -1.69 7.02
N CYS A 98 17.42 -2.99 7.30
CA CYS A 98 18.46 -3.77 7.98
C CYS A 98 18.55 -5.24 7.54
N GLY A 99 17.74 -5.64 6.55
CA GLY A 99 17.67 -7.01 6.03
C GLY A 99 17.14 -8.05 7.03
N GLY A 100 16.70 -7.64 8.22
CA GLY A 100 16.19 -8.54 9.26
C GLY A 100 14.75 -8.99 8.99
N ASP A 101 14.36 -10.12 9.59
CA ASP A 101 13.01 -10.67 9.42
C ASP A 101 11.93 -9.79 10.07
N LEU A 102 10.77 -9.79 9.42
CA LEU A 102 9.55 -9.15 9.92
C LEU A 102 8.78 -10.15 10.79
N LYS A 103 8.97 -10.08 12.11
CA LYS A 103 8.55 -11.11 13.08
C LYS A 103 7.12 -10.95 13.56
N GLU A 104 6.69 -9.72 13.84
CA GLU A 104 5.31 -9.43 14.25
C GLU A 104 4.56 -8.99 12.99
N ARG A 105 3.58 -9.77 12.53
CA ARG A 105 2.65 -9.41 11.45
C ARG A 105 1.24 -9.50 12.02
N ASN A 106 0.66 -8.36 12.34
CA ASN A 106 -0.72 -8.29 12.79
C ASN A 106 -1.58 -7.73 11.68
N THR A 107 -2.68 -8.43 11.39
CA THR A 107 -3.74 -7.92 10.53
C THR A 107 -4.61 -6.95 11.32
N VAL A 108 -4.87 -5.78 10.76
CA VAL A 108 -5.82 -4.80 11.31
C VAL A 108 -6.85 -4.42 10.25
N SER A 109 -8.08 -4.09 10.68
CA SER A 109 -9.08 -3.54 9.77
C SER A 109 -8.69 -2.13 9.34
N TRP A 110 -9.23 -1.69 8.20
CA TRP A 110 -9.07 -0.33 7.72
C TRP A 110 -9.55 0.69 8.76
N ASP A 111 -10.73 0.49 9.35
CA ASP A 111 -11.28 1.39 10.37
C ASP A 111 -10.36 1.50 11.60
N ALA A 112 -9.75 0.40 12.04
CA ALA A 112 -8.83 0.42 13.18
C ALA A 112 -7.52 1.16 12.84
N TYR A 113 -7.04 1.06 11.60
CA TYR A 113 -5.85 1.77 11.15
C TYR A 113 -6.10 3.27 11.01
N LEU A 114 -7.21 3.64 10.35
CA LEU A 114 -7.60 5.02 10.07
C LEU A 114 -8.08 5.76 11.33
N GLY A 115 -8.79 5.08 12.23
CA GLY A 115 -9.15 5.60 13.55
C GLY A 115 -7.96 5.83 14.49
N GLY A 116 -6.77 5.36 14.10
CA GLY A 116 -5.51 5.63 14.80
C GLY A 116 -4.83 6.92 14.35
N LYS A 117 -3.49 6.86 14.20
CA LYS A 117 -2.67 7.92 13.57
C LYS A 117 -2.24 7.56 12.15
N GLY A 118 -2.83 6.51 11.56
CA GLY A 118 -2.54 6.09 10.20
C GLY A 118 -3.14 7.06 9.21
N LYS A 119 -2.45 7.29 8.09
CA LYS A 119 -3.01 8.02 6.94
C LYS A 119 -2.91 7.12 5.74
N ALA A 120 -3.99 7.01 4.97
CA ALA A 120 -3.97 6.24 3.74
C ALA A 120 -4.56 7.00 2.56
N PHE A 121 -3.96 6.78 1.41
CA PHE A 121 -4.41 7.35 0.15
C PHE A 121 -4.53 6.24 -0.88
N ILE A 122 -5.46 6.43 -1.79
CA ILE A 122 -5.57 5.65 -3.00
C ILE A 122 -5.18 6.52 -4.21
N VAL A 123 -4.32 5.97 -5.06
CA VAL A 123 -3.83 6.62 -6.29
C VAL A 123 -4.41 5.89 -7.49
N PHE A 124 -5.11 6.61 -8.34
CA PHE A 124 -5.75 6.08 -9.54
C PHE A 124 -5.00 6.47 -10.81
N TYR A 125 -5.11 5.60 -11.81
CA TYR A 125 -4.77 5.92 -13.19
C TYR A 125 -6.06 6.30 -13.94
N ASP A 126 -6.11 7.49 -14.52
CA ASP A 126 -7.19 7.90 -15.44
C ASP A 126 -6.68 7.82 -16.89
N GLU A 127 -7.58 7.62 -17.85
CA GLU A 127 -7.30 7.44 -19.29
C GLU A 127 -6.62 8.68 -19.95
N HIS A 128 -6.42 9.75 -19.19
CA HIS A 128 -5.70 10.97 -19.59
C HIS A 128 -4.31 11.10 -18.96
N ASP A 129 -3.71 9.98 -18.50
CA ASP A 129 -2.36 9.86 -17.93
C ASP A 129 -2.08 10.70 -16.67
N GLN A 130 -3.13 11.25 -16.04
CA GLN A 130 -3.00 11.97 -14.78
C GLN A 130 -3.28 11.05 -13.59
N GLN A 131 -2.37 11.09 -12.61
CA GLN A 131 -2.56 10.41 -11.34
C GLN A 131 -3.51 11.21 -10.46
N ASN A 132 -4.62 10.59 -10.08
CA ASN A 132 -5.57 11.17 -9.16
C ASN A 132 -5.40 10.57 -7.78
N VAL A 133 -5.33 11.41 -6.75
CA VAL A 133 -5.15 10.98 -5.35
C VAL A 133 -6.44 11.24 -4.58
N LYS A 134 -6.93 10.23 -3.86
CA LYS A 134 -7.97 10.40 -2.84
C LYS A 134 -7.52 9.85 -1.50
N GLU A 135 -7.91 10.54 -0.43
CA GLU A 135 -7.77 10.02 0.93
C GLU A 135 -8.77 8.87 1.15
N ILE A 136 -8.31 7.81 1.80
CA ILE A 136 -9.16 6.71 2.25
C ILE A 136 -9.60 7.06 3.67
N LEU A 137 -10.85 7.50 3.83
CA LEU A 137 -11.44 7.95 5.10
C LEU A 137 -12.10 6.83 5.90
#